data_AF-A0A636K1Z6-F1
#
_entry.id   AF-A0A636K1Z6-F1
#
_cell.length_a   1.000
_cell.length_b   1.000
_cell.length_c   1.000
_cell.angle_alpha   90.00
_cell.angle_beta   90.00
_cell.angle_gamma   90.00
#
_symmetry.space_group_name_H-M   'P 1'
#
loop_
_entity.id
_entity.type
_entity.pdbx_description
1 polymer ?
#
loop_
_entity_poly.entity_id
_entity_poly.type
_entity_poly.pdbx_seq_one_letter_code
_entity_poly.pdbx_strand_id
1 'polypeptide(L)'
;MSNIDKQALREELSNPAIGSKDHLRKLALSLLDELESKQTFQQAFFRQSLMYDVVAEAYEEAKEQIAKDVEIKTRLCLESNSLFDRLRAAEKHIAELEARTVTLPDRKSEIFWPGDAYEFDSLGYVIAVKSAIHAAGIQIIEEGKTDGQ
;
A
#
# COMPACT_ATOMS: atom_id res chain seq x y z
N MET A 1 -50.61 -19.65 3.10
CA MET A 1 -50.83 -20.63 2.03
C MET A 1 -50.49 -21.99 2.60
N SER A 2 -51.39 -22.98 2.53
CA SER A 2 -51.10 -24.31 3.05
C SER A 2 -49.90 -24.88 2.28
N ASN A 3 -48.88 -25.34 3.01
CA ASN A 3 -47.80 -26.07 2.39
C ASN A 3 -48.36 -27.45 2.02
N ILE A 4 -48.71 -27.61 0.74
CA ILE A 4 -49.19 -28.89 0.24
C ILE A 4 -48.03 -29.87 0.31
N ASP A 5 -48.23 -30.96 1.06
CA ASP A 5 -47.27 -32.07 1.09
C ASP A 5 -47.36 -32.84 -0.23
N LYS A 6 -46.52 -32.42 -1.18
CA LYS A 6 -46.45 -33.01 -2.53
C LYS A 6 -45.99 -34.47 -2.48
N GLN A 7 -45.21 -34.86 -1.48
CA GLN A 7 -44.74 -36.23 -1.33
C GLN A 7 -45.89 -37.15 -0.87
N ALA A 8 -46.67 -36.71 0.12
CA ALA A 8 -47.87 -37.42 0.55
C ALA A 8 -48.88 -37.58 -0.60
N LEU A 9 -49.09 -36.53 -1.42
CA LEU A 9 -49.96 -36.62 -2.59
C LEU A 9 -49.45 -37.58 -3.66
N ARG A 10 -48.13 -37.64 -3.89
CA ARG A 10 -47.52 -38.61 -4.82
C ARG A 10 -47.73 -40.04 -4.34
N GLU A 11 -47.58 -40.29 -3.04
CA GLU A 11 -47.77 -41.61 -2.43
C GLU A 11 -49.22 -42.08 -2.56
N GLU A 12 -50.18 -41.20 -2.30
CA GLU A 12 -51.61 -41.48 -2.52
C GLU A 12 -51.90 -41.75 -4.00
N LEU A 13 -51.50 -40.87 -4.91
CA LEU A 13 -51.81 -40.98 -6.34
C LEU A 13 -51.11 -42.15 -7.04
N SER A 14 -50.00 -42.64 -6.49
CA SER A 14 -49.31 -43.83 -6.99
C SER A 14 -50.00 -45.15 -6.59
N ASN A 15 -50.95 -45.12 -5.66
CA ASN A 15 -51.65 -46.31 -5.19
C ASN A 15 -52.72 -46.79 -6.21
N PRO A 16 -52.56 -48.00 -6.82
CA PRO A 16 -53.51 -48.52 -7.80
C PRO A 16 -54.89 -48.84 -7.21
N ALA A 17 -54.98 -49.08 -5.89
CA ALA A 17 -56.21 -49.46 -5.19
C ALA A 17 -57.17 -48.29 -4.96
N ILE A 18 -56.73 -47.06 -5.20
CA ILE A 18 -57.61 -45.89 -5.21
C ILE A 18 -58.44 -45.97 -6.48
N GLY A 19 -59.77 -46.09 -6.34
CA GLY A 19 -60.76 -46.29 -7.41
C GLY A 19 -60.87 -45.18 -8.46
N SER A 20 -59.91 -44.26 -8.51
CA SER A 20 -59.76 -43.26 -9.57
C SER A 20 -59.28 -43.92 -10.87
N LYS A 21 -59.88 -43.53 -11.99
CA LYS A 21 -59.54 -44.03 -13.33
C LYS A 21 -58.05 -43.81 -13.62
N ASP A 22 -57.34 -44.84 -14.09
CA ASP A 22 -55.88 -44.82 -14.32
C ASP A 22 -55.34 -43.56 -15.01
N HIS A 23 -56.07 -43.03 -15.99
CA HIS A 23 -55.66 -41.82 -16.71
C HIS A 23 -55.62 -40.56 -15.83
N LEU A 24 -56.45 -40.48 -14.78
CA LEU A 24 -56.53 -39.32 -13.88
C LEU A 24 -55.35 -39.33 -12.93
N ARG A 25 -54.94 -40.51 -12.45
CA ARG A 25 -53.74 -40.66 -11.63
C ARG A 25 -52.48 -40.25 -12.41
N LYS A 26 -52.35 -40.71 -13.66
CA LYS A 26 -51.24 -40.31 -14.55
C LYS A 26 -51.23 -38.81 -14.80
N LEU A 27 -52.38 -38.21 -15.08
CA LEU A 27 -52.51 -36.77 -15.26
C LEU A 27 -52.12 -36.01 -13.98
N ALA A 28 -52.60 -36.43 -12.82
CA ALA A 28 -52.31 -35.79 -11.54
C ALA A 28 -50.83 -35.87 -11.17
N LEU A 29 -50.17 -37.02 -11.40
CA LEU A 29 -48.72 -37.17 -11.23
C LEU A 29 -47.94 -36.26 -12.19
N SER A 30 -48.35 -36.18 -13.46
CA SER A 30 -47.72 -35.27 -14.43
C SER A 30 -47.87 -33.79 -14.03
N LEU A 31 -49.01 -33.40 -13.45
CA LEU A 31 -49.22 -32.05 -12.95
C LEU A 31 -48.37 -31.76 -11.70
N LEU A 32 -48.14 -32.75 -10.84
CA LEU A 32 -47.22 -32.63 -9.71
C LEU A 32 -45.77 -32.44 -10.19
N ASP A 33 -45.33 -33.21 -11.19
CA ASP A 33 -44.01 -33.05 -11.82
C ASP A 33 -43.83 -31.65 -12.42
N GLU A 34 -44.82 -31.17 -13.18
CA GLU A 34 -44.78 -29.84 -13.80
C GLU A 34 -44.78 -28.72 -12.74
N LEU A 35 -45.57 -28.88 -11.67
CA LEU A 35 -45.64 -27.92 -10.57
C LEU A 35 -44.31 -27.83 -9.81
N GLU A 36 -43.67 -28.96 -9.52
CA GLU A 36 -42.34 -29.01 -8.89
C GLU A 36 -41.29 -28.35 -9.78
N SER A 37 -41.26 -28.70 -11.06
CA SER A 37 -40.36 -28.09 -12.03
C SER A 37 -40.51 -26.56 -12.07
N LYS A 38 -41.74 -26.05 -12.18
CA LYS A 38 -41.98 -24.59 -12.18
C LYS A 38 -41.56 -23.91 -10.88
N GLN A 39 -41.82 -24.53 -9.73
CA GLN A 39 -41.41 -23.97 -8.44
C GLN A 39 -39.88 -23.93 -8.29
N THR A 40 -39.18 -24.99 -8.68
CA THR A 40 -37.71 -25.01 -8.66
C THR A 40 -37.12 -23.98 -9.60
N PHE A 41 -37.68 -23.83 -10.81
CA PHE A 41 -37.27 -22.81 -11.76
C PHE A 41 -37.48 -21.41 -11.21
N GLN A 42 -38.64 -21.14 -10.60
CA GLN A 42 -38.95 -19.85 -10.00
C GLN A 42 -37.99 -19.52 -8.84
N GLN A 43 -37.68 -20.49 -7.98
CA GLN A 43 -36.70 -20.31 -6.90
C GLN A 43 -35.29 -20.06 -7.45
N ALA A 44 -34.86 -20.83 -8.45
CA ALA A 44 -33.55 -20.65 -9.08
C ALA A 44 -33.44 -19.27 -9.74
N PHE A 45 -34.48 -18.85 -10.47
CA PHE A 45 -34.55 -17.54 -11.10
C PHE A 45 -34.49 -16.40 -10.08
N PHE A 46 -35.27 -16.49 -9.01
CA PHE A 46 -35.26 -15.46 -7.96
C PHE A 46 -33.91 -15.40 -7.23
N ARG A 47 -33.32 -16.55 -6.92
CA ARG A 47 -31.97 -16.63 -6.34
C ARG A 47 -30.93 -16.02 -7.27
N GLN A 48 -31.01 -16.32 -8.55
CA GLN A 48 -30.09 -15.77 -9.55
C GLN A 48 -30.24 -14.25 -9.67
N SER A 49 -31.48 -13.74 -9.72
CA SER A 49 -31.78 -12.30 -9.76
C SER A 49 -31.19 -11.58 -8.55
N LEU A 50 -31.45 -12.08 -7.33
CA LEU A 50 -30.88 -11.51 -6.10
C LEU A 50 -29.35 -11.50 -6.12
N MET A 51 -28.74 -12.56 -6.65
CA MET A 51 -27.29 -12.66 -6.73
C MET A 51 -26.70 -11.65 -7.72
N TYR A 52 -27.40 -11.35 -8.83
CA TYR A 52 -26.99 -10.30 -9.75
C TYR A 52 -26.98 -8.92 -9.10
N ASP A 53 -28.01 -8.57 -8.32
CA ASP A 53 -28.09 -7.27 -7.65
C ASP A 53 -26.95 -7.07 -6.66
N VAL A 54 -26.67 -8.10 -5.83
CA VAL A 54 -25.54 -8.07 -4.87
C VAL A 54 -24.19 -7.94 -5.57
N VAL A 55 -23.99 -8.66 -6.68
CA VAL A 55 -22.74 -8.59 -7.44
C VAL A 55 -22.58 -7.24 -8.13
N ALA A 56 -23.67 -6.64 -8.62
CA ALA A 56 -23.65 -5.33 -9.26
C ALA A 56 -23.24 -4.23 -8.28
N GLU A 57 -23.81 -4.24 -7.07
CA GLU A 57 -23.45 -3.29 -6.00
C GLU A 57 -21.96 -3.43 -5.60
N ALA A 58 -21.51 -4.65 -5.32
CA ALA A 58 -20.11 -4.92 -4.98
C ALA A 58 -19.14 -4.51 -6.09
N TYR A 59 -19.55 -4.63 -7.36
CA TYR A 59 -18.74 -4.22 -8.50
C TYR A 59 -18.60 -2.69 -8.61
N GLU A 60 -19.68 -1.94 -8.37
CA GLU A 60 -19.60 -0.47 -8.35
C GLU A 60 -18.77 0.04 -7.18
N GLU A 61 -18.92 -0.55 -5.98
CA GLU A 61 -18.07 -0.21 -4.82
C GLU A 61 -16.59 -0.48 -5.11
N ALA A 62 -16.28 -1.64 -5.72
CA ALA A 62 -14.91 -2.00 -6.07
C ALA A 62 -14.30 -1.01 -7.08
N LYS A 63 -15.07 -0.58 -8.09
CA LYS A 63 -14.60 0.45 -9.04
C LYS A 63 -14.30 1.77 -8.34
N GLU A 64 -15.16 2.20 -7.42
CA GLU A 64 -14.97 3.46 -6.70
C GLU A 64 -13.70 3.42 -5.85
N GLN A 65 -13.43 2.31 -5.19
CA GLN A 65 -12.19 2.14 -4.42
C GLN A 65 -10.96 2.11 -5.32
N ILE A 66 -11.02 1.40 -6.46
CA ILE A 66 -9.93 1.39 -7.43
C ILE A 66 -9.64 2.81 -7.95
N ALA A 67 -10.67 3.62 -8.20
CA ALA A 67 -10.48 5.00 -8.63
C ALA A 67 -9.73 5.83 -7.56
N LYS A 68 -10.13 5.72 -6.28
CA LYS A 68 -9.45 6.39 -5.16
C LYS A 68 -8.00 5.94 -5.01
N ASP A 69 -7.74 4.64 -5.13
CA ASP A 69 -6.38 4.10 -5.04
C ASP A 69 -5.47 4.61 -6.16
N VAL A 70 -6.00 4.74 -7.37
CA VAL A 70 -5.26 5.32 -8.50
C VAL A 70 -4.90 6.79 -8.23
N GLU A 71 -5.83 7.58 -7.70
CA GLU A 71 -5.56 8.98 -7.32
C GLU A 71 -4.50 9.09 -6.22
N ILE A 72 -4.56 8.26 -5.19
CA ILE A 72 -3.56 8.23 -4.12
C ILE A 72 -2.19 7.84 -4.70
N LYS A 73 -2.15 6.81 -5.53
CA LYS A 73 -0.91 6.33 -6.14
C LYS A 73 -0.27 7.39 -7.02
N THR A 74 -1.04 8.09 -7.84
CA THR A 74 -0.52 9.18 -8.70
C THR A 74 0.06 10.31 -7.86
N ARG A 75 -0.59 10.71 -6.76
CA ARG A 75 -0.06 11.72 -5.82
C ARG A 75 1.26 11.28 -5.20
N LEU A 76 1.33 10.05 -4.70
CA LEU A 76 2.55 9.51 -4.08
C LEU A 76 3.71 9.42 -5.08
N CYS A 77 3.45 9.07 -6.34
CA CYS A 77 4.47 9.08 -7.38
C CYS A 77 5.05 10.48 -7.61
N LEU A 78 4.20 11.52 -7.64
CA LEU A 78 4.66 12.91 -7.80
C LEU A 78 5.50 13.37 -6.60
N GLU A 79 5.03 13.07 -5.38
CA GLU A 79 5.75 13.43 -4.15
C GLU A 79 7.09 12.69 -4.06
N SER A 80 7.11 11.40 -4.37
CA SER A 80 8.33 10.59 -4.39
C SER A 80 9.37 11.16 -5.37
N ASN A 81 8.96 11.53 -6.59
CA ASN A 81 9.87 12.15 -7.56
C ASN A 81 10.44 13.48 -7.05
N SER A 82 9.60 14.33 -6.46
CA SER A 82 10.06 15.60 -5.86
C SER A 82 11.07 15.38 -4.73
N LEU A 83 10.86 14.38 -3.89
CA LEU A 83 11.80 14.00 -2.84
C LEU A 83 13.12 13.49 -3.41
N PHE A 84 13.10 12.69 -4.48
CA PHE A 84 14.32 12.24 -5.15
C PHE A 84 15.12 13.41 -5.76
N ASP A 85 14.46 14.38 -6.37
CA ASP A 85 15.14 15.56 -6.90
C ASP A 85 15.78 16.40 -5.78
N ARG A 86 15.08 16.57 -4.66
CA ARG A 86 15.62 17.25 -3.47
C ARG A 86 16.81 16.49 -2.87
N LEU A 87 16.73 15.17 -2.81
CA LEU A 87 17.81 14.32 -2.33
C LEU A 87 19.05 14.49 -3.20
N ARG A 88 18.90 14.39 -4.52
CA ARG A 88 20.00 14.59 -5.48
C ARG A 88 20.62 15.99 -5.35
N ALA A 89 19.81 17.02 -5.16
CA ALA A 89 20.30 18.38 -4.95
C ALA A 89 21.10 18.50 -3.64
N ALA A 90 20.62 17.88 -2.55
CA ALA A 90 21.31 17.86 -1.27
C ALA A 90 22.63 17.09 -1.35
N GLU A 91 22.65 15.90 -1.99
CA GLU A 91 23.85 15.12 -2.22
C GLU A 91 24.91 15.90 -3.00
N LYS A 92 24.50 16.60 -4.05
CA LYS A 92 25.41 17.46 -4.83
C LYS A 92 25.99 18.59 -3.96
N HIS A 93 25.17 19.23 -3.14
CA HIS A 93 25.61 20.31 -2.27
C HIS A 93 26.56 19.80 -1.18
N ILE A 94 26.31 18.61 -0.61
CA ILE A 94 27.22 17.96 0.33
C ILE A 94 28.56 17.67 -0.35
N ALA A 95 28.56 17.05 -1.53
CA ALA A 95 29.79 16.77 -2.27
C ALA A 95 30.57 18.06 -2.60
N GLU A 96 29.89 19.15 -2.93
CA GLU A 96 30.54 20.45 -3.13
C GLU A 96 31.18 20.96 -1.83
N LEU A 97 30.48 20.88 -0.70
CA LEU A 97 31.01 21.28 0.60
C LEU A 97 32.20 20.42 1.03
N GLU A 98 32.14 19.12 0.80
CA GLU A 98 33.22 18.17 1.10
C GLU A 98 34.45 18.38 0.21
N ALA A 99 34.26 18.84 -1.03
CA ALA A 99 35.36 19.18 -1.93
C ALA A 99 36.03 20.54 -1.61
N ARG A 100 35.41 21.40 -0.79
CA ARG A 100 35.99 22.71 -0.45
C ARG A 100 37.19 22.53 0.47
N THR A 101 38.36 22.89 -0.03
CA THR A 101 39.57 23.05 0.78
C THR A 101 39.61 24.46 1.34
N VAL A 102 39.85 24.60 2.65
CA VAL A 102 40.05 25.90 3.29
C VAL A 102 41.55 26.13 3.46
N THR A 103 42.05 27.23 2.92
CA THR A 103 43.42 27.68 3.18
C THR A 103 43.45 28.40 4.52
N LEU A 104 44.22 27.88 5.46
CA LEU A 104 44.43 28.55 6.74
C LEU A 104 45.40 29.73 6.56
N PRO A 105 45.16 30.86 7.24
CA PRO A 105 46.07 32.00 7.22
C PRO A 105 47.43 31.62 7.83
N ASP A 106 48.51 32.17 7.28
CA ASP A 106 49.85 32.02 7.82
C ASP A 106 49.86 32.45 9.29
N ARG A 107 50.51 31.66 10.16
CA ARG A 107 50.68 31.96 11.58
C ARG A 107 51.34 33.32 11.82
N LYS A 108 52.14 33.81 10.86
CA LYS A 108 52.84 35.11 10.93
C LYS A 108 52.04 36.27 10.32
N SER A 109 50.82 36.03 9.87
CA SER A 109 49.99 37.06 9.27
C SER A 109 49.49 38.06 10.33
N GLU A 110 50.09 39.25 10.36
CA GLU A 110 49.68 40.36 11.25
C GLU A 110 48.25 40.86 10.97
N ILE A 111 47.74 40.62 9.75
CA ILE A 111 46.37 41.02 9.35
C ILE A 111 45.32 40.16 10.05
N PHE A 112 45.62 38.87 10.26
CA PHE A 112 44.67 37.90 10.82
C PHE A 112 44.88 37.69 12.33
N TRP A 113 46.11 37.86 12.81
CA TRP A 113 46.47 37.72 14.22
C TRP A 113 46.91 39.08 14.78
N PRO A 114 45.98 39.91 15.29
CA PRO A 114 46.32 41.19 15.90
C PRO A 114 47.06 40.95 17.23
N GLY A 115 48.39 40.97 17.18
CA GLY A 115 49.31 40.75 18.30
C GLY A 115 50.74 40.61 17.77
N ASP A 116 51.76 40.73 18.65
CA ASP A 116 53.15 40.53 18.22
C ASP A 116 53.30 39.05 17.79
N ALA A 117 53.49 38.80 16.50
CA ALA A 117 53.49 37.45 15.90
C ALA A 117 54.55 36.49 16.50
N TYR A 118 55.43 37.02 17.36
CA TYR A 118 56.34 36.29 18.22
C TYR A 118 55.64 35.47 19.33
N GLU A 119 54.39 35.78 19.72
CA GLU A 119 53.68 35.10 20.81
C GLU A 119 53.01 33.77 20.41
N PHE A 120 52.66 33.59 19.13
CA PHE A 120 52.09 32.33 18.64
C PHE A 120 53.22 31.39 18.17
N ASP A 121 53.77 30.62 19.12
CA ASP A 121 54.66 29.52 18.77
C ASP A 121 53.95 28.48 17.87
N SER A 122 54.72 27.60 17.20
CA SER A 122 54.16 26.57 16.31
C SER A 122 53.12 25.68 16.99
N LEU A 123 53.29 25.44 18.29
CA LEU A 123 52.46 24.51 19.03
C LEU A 123 51.11 25.16 19.39
N GLY A 124 51.13 26.41 19.86
CA GLY A 124 49.96 27.21 20.18
C GLY A 124 49.06 27.46 18.96
N TYR A 125 49.66 27.71 17.79
CA TYR A 125 48.89 27.82 16.53
C TYR A 125 48.16 26.52 16.20
N VAL A 126 48.85 25.38 16.24
CA VAL A 126 48.25 24.06 15.95
C VAL A 126 47.14 23.73 16.95
N ILE A 127 47.33 24.03 18.24
CA ILE A 127 46.31 23.81 19.27
C ILE A 127 45.08 24.69 19.03
N ALA A 128 45.26 25.97 18.71
CA ALA A 128 44.16 26.89 18.44
C ALA A 128 43.35 26.48 17.21
N VAL A 129 44.04 26.10 16.12
CA VAL A 129 43.41 25.59 14.90
C VAL A 129 42.67 24.27 15.16
N LYS A 130 43.31 23.29 15.83
CA LYS A 130 42.65 22.01 16.16
C LYS A 130 41.41 22.23 17.05
N SER A 131 41.50 23.14 18.02
CA SER A 131 40.38 23.48 18.91
C SER A 131 39.23 24.14 18.14
N ALA A 132 39.53 25.04 17.20
CA ALA A 132 38.51 25.69 16.37
C ALA A 132 37.83 24.70 15.42
N ILE A 133 38.60 23.78 14.80
CA ILE A 133 38.06 22.72 13.94
C ILE A 133 37.17 21.76 14.74
N HIS A 134 37.59 21.38 15.95
CA HIS A 134 36.80 20.54 16.84
C HIS A 134 35.54 21.24 17.35
N ALA A 135 35.62 22.53 17.68
CA ALA A 135 34.46 23.34 18.07
C ALA A 135 33.45 23.49 16.91
N ALA A 136 33.91 23.44 15.67
CA ALA A 136 33.07 23.37 14.47
C ALA A 136 32.48 21.96 14.22
N GLY A 137 32.79 20.97 15.08
CA GLY A 137 32.29 19.59 14.97
C GLY A 137 32.96 18.76 13.89
N ILE A 138 34.10 19.21 13.35
CA ILE A 138 34.82 18.53 12.26
C ILE A 138 35.84 17.55 12.87
N GLN A 139 35.83 16.30 12.40
CA GLN A 139 36.83 15.30 12.80
C GLN A 139 38.12 15.48 11.99
N ILE A 140 39.27 15.49 12.68
CA ILE A 140 40.59 15.54 12.05
C ILE A 140 41.14 14.11 12.01
N ILE A 141 41.30 13.55 10.81
CA ILE A 141 42.02 12.29 10.62
C ILE A 141 43.50 12.64 10.47
N GLU A 142 44.33 12.26 11.44
CA GLU A 142 45.77 12.47 11.36
C GLU A 142 46.39 11.45 10.38
N GLU A 143 47.10 11.92 9.34
CA GLU A 143 47.81 11.05 8.41
C GLU A 143 48.75 10.10 9.17
N GLY A 144 48.39 8.81 9.21
CA GLY A 144 49.13 7.76 9.93
C GLY A 144 48.29 6.87 10.84
N LYS A 145 47.03 7.21 11.13
CA LYS A 145 46.05 6.26 11.69
C LYS A 145 45.09 5.82 10.59
N THR A 146 45.42 4.73 9.92
CA THR A 146 44.42 3.89 9.27
C THR A 146 43.51 3.35 10.37
N ASP A 147 42.23 3.70 10.34
CA ASP A 147 41.21 3.08 11.17
C ASP A 147 41.06 1.62 10.74
N GLY A 148 41.82 0.75 11.40
CA GLY A 148 41.54 -0.68 11.44
C GLY A 148 40.52 -0.94 12.54
N GLN A 149 39.23 -0.96 12.19
CA GLN A 149 38.20 -1.93 12.59
C GLN A 149 36.81 -1.44 12.20
#